data_AF-A0A1D6F8Y8-F1
#
_entry.id   AF-A0A1D6F8Y8-F1
#
_cell.length_a   1.000
_cell.length_b   1.000
_cell.length_c   1.000
_cell.angle_alpha   90.00
_cell.angle_beta   90.00
_cell.angle_gamma   90.00
#
_symmetry.space_group_name_H-M   'P 1'
#
loop_
_entity.id
_entity.type
_entity.pdbx_description
1 polymer ?
#
loop_
_entity_poly.entity_id
_entity_poly.type
_entity_poly.pdbx_seq_one_letter_code
_entity_poly.pdbx_strand_id
1 'polypeptide(L)'
;MILLQSPSRFLLQILQDRVLSGEKGMDIDCHTVEFDDVRYHIQFSMRNPKVMVLSVALPLPPPEAILYDGLPLGAIEAIKAAYGPVVQILDPPKDGFDLTMKINLTKLPLDEEQRNTILTQIASIREVVLGAPLKLLLKHLASKTVAPNVNNLVALVHRPNESFFLAPQADKVTIVYPMRFQDSIDIVLATSFLQEFVEARRTAALNNVPSCMWSPVPPLELKGVSADALNANAGFVTFVVQLFTLGMLRVKS
;
A
#
# COMPACT_ATOMS: atom_id res chain seq x y z
N MET A 1 19.48 -3.65 -6.20
CA MET A 1 18.27 -2.81 -6.36
C MET A 1 18.08 -2.07 -5.04
N ILE A 2 18.15 -0.74 -5.02
CA ILE A 2 18.12 0.05 -3.76
C ILE A 2 16.68 0.31 -3.32
N LEU A 3 15.78 0.68 -4.24
CA LEU A 3 14.35 0.85 -3.97
C LEU A 3 13.57 -0.40 -4.41
N LEU A 4 12.72 -0.91 -3.53
CA LEU A 4 11.80 -1.99 -3.86
C LEU A 4 10.78 -1.54 -4.91
N GLN A 5 10.44 -2.44 -5.82
CA GLN A 5 9.44 -2.18 -6.85
C GLN A 5 8.04 -2.37 -6.24
N SER A 6 7.13 -1.46 -6.56
CA SER A 6 5.71 -1.58 -6.20
C SER A 6 5.00 -2.78 -6.84
N PRO A 7 5.09 -3.01 -8.17
CA PRO A 7 4.32 -4.06 -8.81
C PRO A 7 4.83 -5.45 -8.42
N SER A 8 3.88 -6.36 -8.17
CA SER A 8 4.14 -7.79 -8.07
C SER A 8 4.72 -8.28 -9.39
N ARG A 9 6.00 -8.70 -9.37
CA ARG A 9 6.67 -9.22 -10.57
C ARG A 9 5.97 -10.47 -11.11
N PHE A 10 5.49 -11.32 -10.21
CA PHE A 10 4.81 -12.57 -10.59
C PHE A 10 3.45 -12.29 -11.24
N LEU A 11 2.63 -11.42 -10.63
CA LEU A 11 1.34 -11.03 -11.21
C LEU A 11 1.51 -10.31 -12.55
N LEU A 12 2.49 -9.41 -12.65
CA LEU A 12 2.80 -8.69 -13.88
C LEU A 12 3.21 -9.65 -15.01
N GLN A 13 4.09 -10.61 -14.71
CA GLN A 13 4.55 -11.61 -15.67
C GLN A 13 3.36 -12.43 -16.20
N ILE A 14 2.49 -12.94 -15.31
CA ILE A 14 1.30 -13.70 -15.71
C ILE A 14 0.39 -12.87 -16.64
N LEU A 15 0.18 -11.60 -16.30
CA LEU A 15 -0.64 -10.69 -17.10
C LEU A 15 -0.04 -10.45 -18.49
N GLN A 16 1.27 -10.18 -18.56
CA GLN A 16 1.99 -9.95 -19.81
C GLN A 16 1.96 -11.19 -20.70
N ASP A 17 2.30 -12.35 -20.15
CA ASP A 17 2.29 -13.62 -20.85
C ASP A 17 0.89 -13.94 -21.40
N ARG A 18 -0.16 -13.63 -20.63
CA ARG A 18 -1.54 -13.86 -21.07
C ARG A 18 -1.96 -12.93 -22.21
N VAL A 19 -1.53 -11.68 -22.18
CA VAL A 19 -1.79 -10.73 -23.27
C VAL A 19 -1.11 -11.20 -24.56
N LEU A 20 0.13 -11.69 -24.48
CA LEU A 20 0.91 -12.17 -25.62
C LEU A 20 0.43 -13.52 -26.18
N SER A 21 -0.07 -14.42 -25.32
CA SER A 21 -0.43 -15.81 -25.70
C SER A 21 -1.67 -15.97 -26.60
N GLY A 22 -2.34 -14.88 -27.00
CA GLY A 22 -3.50 -14.95 -27.92
C GLY A 22 -4.71 -15.70 -27.32
N GLU A 23 -5.41 -16.50 -28.13
CA GLU A 23 -6.58 -17.30 -27.71
C GLU A 23 -6.24 -18.71 -27.18
N LYS A 24 -4.98 -19.13 -27.28
CA LYS A 24 -4.50 -20.40 -26.71
C LYS A 24 -4.29 -20.24 -25.20
N GLY A 25 -5.39 -20.09 -24.47
CA GLY A 25 -5.38 -20.02 -23.02
C GLY A 25 -5.11 -21.39 -22.41
N MET A 26 -4.31 -21.43 -21.36
CA MET A 26 -4.22 -22.56 -20.42
C MET A 26 -4.93 -22.16 -19.14
N ASP A 27 -5.53 -23.13 -18.46
CA ASP A 27 -6.01 -22.91 -17.09
C ASP A 27 -4.81 -22.53 -16.21
N ILE A 28 -4.98 -21.48 -15.42
CA ILE A 28 -4.05 -21.11 -14.35
C ILE A 28 -4.87 -21.11 -13.08
N ASP A 29 -4.37 -21.75 -12.04
CA ASP A 29 -4.88 -21.69 -10.69
C ASP A 29 -3.66 -21.72 -9.75
N CYS A 30 -3.27 -20.56 -9.23
CA CYS A 30 -2.09 -20.46 -8.39
C CYS A 30 -2.26 -19.48 -7.23
N HIS A 31 -1.57 -19.80 -6.14
CA HIS A 31 -1.46 -18.96 -4.97
C HIS A 31 -0.05 -18.40 -4.86
N THR A 32 0.07 -17.14 -4.47
CA THR A 32 1.36 -16.52 -4.16
C THR A 32 1.25 -15.63 -2.92
N VAL A 33 2.37 -15.42 -2.26
CA VAL A 33 2.52 -14.50 -1.13
C VAL A 33 3.40 -13.34 -1.59
N GLU A 34 2.93 -12.13 -1.33
CA GLU A 34 3.66 -10.89 -1.55
C GLU A 34 4.18 -10.30 -0.24
N PHE A 35 4.98 -9.24 -0.36
CA PHE A 35 5.40 -8.44 0.79
C PHE A 35 4.22 -8.10 1.70
N ASP A 36 4.50 -8.04 3.01
CA ASP A 36 3.53 -7.71 4.06
C ASP A 36 2.45 -8.80 4.28
N ASP A 37 2.73 -10.05 3.91
CA ASP A 37 1.82 -11.22 4.01
C ASP A 37 0.49 -11.04 3.26
N VAL A 38 0.50 -10.22 2.21
CA VAL A 38 -0.61 -10.14 1.25
C VAL A 38 -0.58 -11.37 0.38
N ARG A 39 -1.71 -12.06 0.21
CA ARG A 39 -1.79 -13.29 -0.57
C ARG A 39 -2.69 -13.12 -1.77
N TYR A 40 -2.27 -13.64 -2.91
CA TYR A 40 -3.06 -13.65 -4.12
C TYR A 40 -3.49 -15.06 -4.47
N HIS A 41 -4.73 -15.17 -4.95
CA HIS A 41 -5.20 -16.31 -5.70
C HIS A 41 -5.53 -15.86 -7.12
N ILE A 42 -4.79 -16.39 -8.10
CA ILE A 42 -4.84 -15.97 -9.49
C ILE A 42 -5.42 -17.11 -10.32
N GLN A 43 -6.52 -16.82 -11.02
CA GLN A 43 -7.18 -17.81 -11.86
C GLN A 43 -7.42 -17.31 -13.28
N PHE A 44 -7.15 -18.18 -14.25
CA PHE A 44 -7.61 -18.09 -15.63
C PHE A 44 -8.30 -19.39 -16.00
N SER A 45 -9.39 -19.30 -16.77
CA SER A 45 -10.06 -20.46 -17.32
C SER A 45 -9.97 -20.49 -18.85
N MET A 46 -9.80 -21.67 -19.44
CA MET A 46 -9.90 -21.90 -20.88
C MET A 46 -11.26 -21.49 -21.45
N ARG A 47 -12.32 -21.47 -20.64
CA ARG A 47 -13.65 -20.99 -21.07
C ARG A 47 -13.69 -19.49 -21.29
N ASN A 48 -12.84 -18.74 -20.58
CA ASN A 48 -12.74 -17.30 -20.71
C ASN A 48 -11.29 -16.85 -20.53
N PRO A 49 -10.42 -17.12 -21.52
CA PRO A 49 -8.97 -16.95 -21.37
C PRO A 49 -8.54 -15.47 -21.28
N LYS A 50 -9.46 -14.53 -21.59
CA LYS A 50 -9.23 -13.10 -21.51
C LYS A 50 -9.76 -12.46 -20.22
N VAL A 51 -10.29 -13.26 -19.28
CA VAL A 51 -10.69 -12.77 -17.97
C VAL A 51 -9.89 -13.47 -16.89
N MET A 52 -9.17 -12.67 -16.10
CA MET A 52 -8.51 -13.12 -14.88
C MET A 52 -9.45 -12.95 -13.69
N VAL A 53 -9.51 -13.93 -12.81
CA VAL A 53 -10.06 -13.75 -11.46
C VAL A 53 -8.89 -13.60 -10.50
N LEU A 54 -8.84 -12.48 -9.79
CA LEU A 54 -7.84 -12.20 -8.76
C LEU A 54 -8.55 -12.07 -7.42
N SER A 55 -8.21 -12.94 -6.48
CA SER A 55 -8.63 -12.83 -5.08
C SER A 55 -7.44 -12.40 -4.24
N VAL A 56 -7.64 -11.44 -3.33
CA VAL A 56 -6.61 -10.84 -2.49
C VAL A 56 -7.00 -11.02 -1.03
N ALA A 57 -6.10 -11.61 -0.25
CA ALA A 57 -6.21 -11.67 1.21
C ALA A 57 -5.17 -10.74 1.83
N LEU A 58 -5.61 -9.94 2.79
CA LEU A 58 -4.80 -9.00 3.54
C LEU A 58 -4.22 -9.70 4.78
N PRO A 59 -3.10 -9.20 5.32
CA PRO A 59 -2.56 -9.67 6.59
C PRO A 59 -3.59 -9.55 7.72
N LEU A 60 -3.43 -10.40 8.74
CA LEU A 60 -4.26 -10.35 9.95
C LEU A 60 -4.20 -8.94 10.58
N PRO A 61 -5.33 -8.24 10.69
CA PRO A 61 -5.34 -6.89 11.23
C PRO A 61 -5.08 -6.90 12.74
N PRO A 62 -4.25 -5.99 13.27
CA PRO A 62 -4.16 -5.74 14.69
C PRO A 62 -5.46 -5.10 15.24
N PRO A 63 -5.72 -5.18 16.55
CA PRO A 63 -6.98 -4.75 17.16
C PRO A 63 -7.38 -3.28 16.90
N GLU A 64 -6.39 -2.40 16.75
CA GLU A 64 -6.60 -0.97 16.49
C GLU A 64 -6.90 -0.64 15.03
N ALA A 65 -6.66 -1.55 14.09
CA ALA A 65 -6.91 -1.31 12.67
C ALA A 65 -8.40 -1.40 12.34
N ILE A 66 -8.93 -0.39 11.67
CA ILE A 66 -10.34 -0.33 11.27
C ILE A 66 -10.45 -0.77 9.81
N LEU A 67 -11.20 -1.84 9.58
CA LEU A 67 -11.54 -2.36 8.26
C LEU A 67 -13.05 -2.25 8.02
N TYR A 68 -13.43 -1.99 6.78
CA TYR A 68 -14.80 -1.95 6.27
C TYR A 68 -14.96 -3.11 5.31
N ASP A 69 -15.79 -4.10 5.68
CA ASP A 69 -15.98 -5.33 4.91
C ASP A 69 -14.65 -6.03 4.54
N GLY A 70 -13.72 -6.08 5.50
CA GLY A 70 -12.39 -6.68 5.33
C GLY A 70 -11.34 -5.77 4.66
N LEU A 71 -11.70 -4.56 4.23
CA LEU A 71 -10.80 -3.67 3.49
C LEU A 71 -10.51 -2.33 4.20
N PRO A 72 -9.33 -1.72 3.96
CA PRO A 72 -9.04 -0.37 4.47
C PRO A 72 -9.98 0.70 3.90
N LEU A 73 -10.15 1.78 4.66
CA LEU A 73 -10.94 2.94 4.24
C LEU A 73 -10.51 3.46 2.85
N GLY A 74 -11.47 3.60 1.94
CA GLY A 74 -11.24 4.15 0.60
C GLY A 74 -10.69 3.15 -0.42
N ALA A 75 -10.49 1.88 -0.05
CA ALA A 75 -9.91 0.87 -0.94
C ALA A 75 -10.78 0.62 -2.18
N ILE A 76 -12.10 0.48 -2.00
CA ILE A 76 -13.04 0.26 -3.11
C ILE A 76 -13.03 1.43 -4.10
N GLU A 77 -13.04 2.67 -3.60
CA GLU A 77 -12.97 3.88 -4.41
C GLU A 77 -11.63 3.97 -5.14
N ALA A 78 -10.54 3.61 -4.48
CA ALA A 78 -9.20 3.59 -5.07
C ALA A 78 -9.10 2.58 -6.23
N ILE A 79 -9.65 1.37 -6.04
CA ILE A 79 -9.73 0.34 -7.08
C ILE A 79 -10.57 0.82 -8.26
N LYS A 80 -11.77 1.36 -8.01
CA LYS A 80 -12.65 1.87 -9.06
C LYS A 80 -11.99 3.00 -9.85
N ALA A 81 -11.30 3.91 -9.17
CA ALA A 81 -10.58 5.01 -9.81
C ALA A 81 -9.36 4.54 -10.62
N ALA A 82 -8.64 3.52 -10.15
CA ALA A 82 -7.45 3.01 -10.83
C ALA A 82 -7.77 2.06 -11.98
N TYR A 83 -8.81 1.23 -11.85
CA TYR A 83 -9.03 0.07 -12.72
C TYR A 83 -10.45 -0.06 -13.27
N GLY A 84 -11.37 0.86 -12.92
CA GLY A 84 -12.80 0.76 -13.23
C GLY A 84 -13.17 0.36 -14.67
N PRO A 85 -12.43 0.79 -15.72
CA PRO A 85 -12.72 0.36 -17.09
C PRO A 85 -12.52 -1.15 -17.32
N VAL A 86 -11.53 -1.76 -16.66
CA VAL A 86 -11.10 -3.15 -16.90
C VAL A 86 -11.42 -4.11 -15.76
N VAL A 87 -11.77 -3.60 -14.58
CA VAL A 87 -12.06 -4.38 -13.37
C VAL A 87 -13.54 -4.38 -13.01
N GLN A 88 -14.04 -5.54 -12.62
CA GLN A 88 -15.30 -5.72 -11.91
C GLN A 88 -15.01 -6.35 -10.54
N ILE A 89 -15.38 -5.65 -9.46
CA ILE A 89 -15.32 -6.19 -8.09
C ILE A 89 -16.48 -7.19 -7.92
N LEU A 90 -16.20 -8.35 -7.32
CA LEU A 90 -17.20 -9.34 -6.95
C LEU A 90 -17.53 -9.16 -5.47
N ASP A 91 -18.83 -9.12 -5.18
CA ASP A 91 -19.38 -8.98 -3.84
C ASP A 91 -20.50 -10.04 -3.67
N PRO A 92 -20.38 -10.97 -2.70
CA PRO A 92 -19.29 -11.11 -1.74
C PRO A 92 -17.96 -11.53 -2.39
N PRO A 93 -16.81 -11.27 -1.75
CA PRO A 93 -15.54 -11.84 -2.18
C PRO A 93 -15.55 -13.37 -2.03
N LYS A 94 -14.59 -14.03 -2.68
CA LYS A 94 -14.39 -15.47 -2.54
C LYS A 94 -14.05 -15.82 -1.08
N ASP A 95 -14.60 -16.91 -0.58
CA ASP A 95 -14.31 -17.43 0.77
C ASP A 95 -12.80 -17.48 1.06
N GLY A 96 -12.42 -16.90 2.20
CA GLY A 96 -11.02 -16.79 2.64
C GLY A 96 -10.23 -15.62 2.04
N PHE A 97 -10.88 -14.70 1.32
CA PHE A 97 -10.27 -13.50 0.76
C PHE A 97 -11.07 -12.25 1.11
N ASP A 98 -10.39 -11.11 1.24
CA ASP A 98 -11.01 -9.81 1.55
C ASP A 98 -11.49 -9.07 0.30
N LEU A 99 -10.91 -9.41 -0.86
CA LEU A 99 -11.26 -8.81 -2.15
C LEU A 99 -11.25 -9.87 -3.24
N THR A 100 -12.23 -9.84 -4.14
CA THR A 100 -12.20 -10.63 -5.38
C THR A 100 -12.61 -9.78 -6.56
N MET A 101 -11.86 -9.87 -7.66
CA MET A 101 -12.06 -9.04 -8.84
C MET A 101 -11.93 -9.87 -10.12
N LYS A 102 -12.77 -9.56 -11.11
CA LYS A 102 -12.60 -9.98 -12.50
C LYS A 102 -11.90 -8.87 -13.28
N ILE A 103 -10.80 -9.20 -13.92
CA ILE A 103 -10.01 -8.31 -14.77
C ILE A 103 -10.21 -8.75 -16.22
N ASN A 104 -10.85 -7.90 -17.03
CA ASN A 104 -11.12 -8.18 -18.42
C ASN A 104 -10.02 -7.60 -19.32
N LEU A 105 -9.17 -8.49 -19.83
CA LEU A 105 -8.04 -8.14 -20.70
C LEU A 105 -8.49 -7.67 -22.09
N THR A 106 -9.72 -7.95 -22.53
CA THR A 106 -10.24 -7.45 -23.82
C THR A 106 -10.52 -5.95 -23.80
N LYS A 107 -10.60 -5.36 -22.60
CA LYS A 107 -10.83 -3.92 -22.41
C LYS A 107 -9.52 -3.12 -22.30
N LEU A 108 -8.37 -3.79 -22.41
CA LEU A 108 -7.08 -3.12 -22.44
C LEU A 108 -6.92 -2.35 -23.77
N PRO A 109 -6.21 -1.21 -23.76
CA PRO A 109 -5.93 -0.45 -24.96
C PRO A 109 -5.04 -1.25 -25.93
N LEU A 110 -5.18 -0.95 -27.22
CA LEU A 110 -4.37 -1.55 -28.28
C LEU A 110 -2.93 -1.03 -28.25
N ASP A 111 -2.75 0.23 -27.84
CA ASP A 111 -1.46 0.85 -27.61
C ASP A 111 -0.66 0.09 -26.55
N GLU A 112 0.57 -0.28 -26.89
CA GLU A 112 1.40 -1.14 -26.05
C GLU A 112 1.87 -0.45 -24.77
N GLU A 113 2.22 0.83 -24.84
CA GLU A 113 2.71 1.59 -23.69
C GLU A 113 1.59 1.81 -22.66
N GLN A 114 0.42 2.23 -23.11
CA GLN A 114 -0.77 2.38 -22.26
C GLN A 114 -1.21 1.04 -21.68
N ARG A 115 -1.16 -0.03 -22.47
CA ARG A 115 -1.49 -1.38 -22.01
C ARG A 115 -0.54 -1.82 -20.90
N ASN A 116 0.77 -1.70 -21.11
CA ASN A 116 1.79 -2.06 -20.13
C ASN A 116 1.68 -1.23 -18.84
N THR A 117 1.30 0.05 -18.96
CA THR A 117 0.99 0.91 -17.82
C THR A 117 -0.17 0.34 -16.99
N ILE A 118 -1.28 -0.03 -17.62
CA ILE A 118 -2.44 -0.60 -16.92
C ILE A 118 -2.09 -1.97 -16.31
N LEU A 119 -1.36 -2.82 -17.00
CA LEU A 119 -0.91 -4.11 -16.46
C LEU A 119 -0.03 -3.91 -15.21
N THR A 120 0.89 -2.95 -15.26
CA THR A 120 1.74 -2.59 -14.12
C THR A 120 0.91 -2.06 -12.96
N GLN A 121 -0.08 -1.19 -13.23
CA GLN A 121 -0.98 -0.71 -12.20
C GLN A 121 -1.77 -1.86 -11.55
N ILE A 122 -2.29 -2.81 -12.33
CA ILE A 122 -2.99 -4.00 -11.80
C ILE A 122 -2.05 -4.83 -10.92
N ALA A 123 -0.80 -5.01 -11.35
CA ALA A 123 0.22 -5.71 -10.58
C ALA A 123 0.60 -4.99 -9.26
N SER A 124 0.32 -3.69 -9.17
CA SER A 124 0.49 -2.85 -7.96
C SER A 124 -0.76 -2.79 -7.07
N ILE A 125 -1.71 -3.73 -7.21
CA ILE A 125 -2.98 -3.74 -6.43
C ILE A 125 -2.77 -3.63 -4.92
N ARG A 126 -1.72 -4.25 -4.37
CA ARG A 126 -1.36 -4.16 -2.95
C ARG A 126 -1.17 -2.71 -2.49
N GLU A 127 -0.42 -1.93 -3.26
CA GLU A 127 -0.21 -0.50 -2.96
C GLU A 127 -1.53 0.27 -3.05
N VAL A 128 -2.37 -0.04 -4.04
CA VAL A 128 -3.66 0.65 -4.20
C VAL A 128 -4.60 0.37 -3.05
N VAL A 129 -4.68 -0.86 -2.56
CA VAL A 129 -5.55 -1.27 -1.44
C VAL A 129 -5.01 -0.76 -0.11
N LEU A 130 -3.78 -1.13 0.25
CA LEU A 130 -3.20 -0.78 1.56
C LEU A 130 -2.85 0.71 1.67
N GLY A 131 -2.53 1.36 0.55
CA GLY A 131 -2.24 2.79 0.48
C GLY A 131 -3.47 3.69 0.38
N ALA A 132 -4.68 3.12 0.21
CA ALA A 132 -5.89 3.91 0.00
C ALA A 132 -6.18 4.93 1.12
N PRO A 133 -6.06 4.60 2.42
CA PRO A 133 -6.32 5.55 3.49
C PRO A 133 -5.33 6.71 3.50
N LEU A 134 -4.03 6.44 3.32
CA LEU A 134 -3.02 7.49 3.20
C LEU A 134 -3.29 8.38 1.99
N LYS A 135 -3.57 7.78 0.83
CA LYS A 135 -3.90 8.51 -0.40
C LYS A 135 -5.13 9.40 -0.24
N LEU A 136 -6.14 8.95 0.51
CA LEU A 136 -7.31 9.74 0.85
C LEU A 136 -6.93 10.97 1.70
N LEU A 137 -6.20 10.78 2.80
CA LEU A 137 -5.77 11.88 3.67
C LEU A 137 -4.88 12.88 2.92
N LEU A 138 -3.96 12.41 2.08
CA LEU A 138 -3.11 13.28 1.27
C LEU A 138 -3.91 14.07 0.22
N LYS A 139 -4.99 13.51 -0.34
CA LYS A 139 -5.90 14.25 -1.23
C LYS A 139 -6.64 15.37 -0.48
N HIS A 140 -7.08 15.12 0.75
CA HIS A 140 -7.70 16.15 1.58
C HIS A 140 -6.73 17.27 1.92
N LEU A 141 -5.51 16.89 2.34
CA LEU A 141 -4.41 17.84 2.54
C LEU A 141 -4.17 18.70 1.28
N ALA A 142 -4.02 18.06 0.12
CA ALA A 142 -3.76 18.75 -1.16
C ALA A 142 -4.87 19.73 -1.56
N SER A 143 -6.12 19.38 -1.29
CA SER A 143 -7.30 20.19 -1.63
C SER A 143 -7.64 21.24 -0.56
N LYS A 144 -6.88 21.31 0.54
CA LYS A 144 -7.17 22.15 1.71
C LYS A 144 -8.59 21.91 2.25
N THR A 145 -9.08 20.67 2.14
CA THR A 145 -10.37 20.27 2.69
C THR A 145 -10.17 19.59 4.02
N VAL A 146 -11.17 19.65 4.89
CA VAL A 146 -11.15 18.92 6.16
C VAL A 146 -11.11 17.43 5.84
N ALA A 147 -10.05 16.75 6.28
CA ALA A 147 -9.93 15.32 6.10
C ALA A 147 -11.02 14.56 6.87
N PRO A 148 -11.47 13.38 6.41
CA PRO A 148 -12.15 12.45 7.29
C PRO A 148 -11.21 12.18 8.47
N ASN A 149 -11.74 12.16 9.69
CA ASN A 149 -10.96 11.90 10.90
C ASN A 149 -9.86 12.95 11.20
N VAL A 150 -10.04 14.23 10.87
CA VAL A 150 -9.13 15.28 11.36
C VAL A 150 -8.97 15.18 12.88
N ASN A 151 -7.73 15.16 13.34
CA ASN A 151 -7.32 14.97 14.74
C ASN A 151 -7.61 13.58 15.34
N ASN A 152 -8.11 12.63 14.56
CA ASN A 152 -8.24 11.24 14.96
C ASN A 152 -7.13 10.41 14.32
N LEU A 153 -6.43 9.64 15.16
CA LEU A 153 -5.39 8.73 14.70
C LEU A 153 -6.01 7.59 13.88
N VAL A 154 -5.39 7.25 12.76
CA VAL A 154 -5.78 6.12 11.92
C VAL A 154 -4.67 5.06 12.00
N ALA A 155 -4.98 3.89 12.56
CA ALA A 155 -4.07 2.76 12.53
C ALA A 155 -4.27 1.95 11.25
N LEU A 156 -3.17 1.60 10.59
CA LEU A 156 -3.16 0.86 9.34
C LEU A 156 -2.33 -0.42 9.48
N VAL A 157 -2.86 -1.51 8.95
CA VAL A 157 -2.15 -2.78 8.88
C VAL A 157 -0.93 -2.62 7.96
N HIS A 158 0.25 -2.93 8.47
CA HIS A 158 1.46 -3.04 7.65
C HIS A 158 1.98 -4.47 7.58
N ARG A 159 1.94 -5.22 8.69
CA ARG A 159 2.32 -6.64 8.75
C ARG A 159 1.31 -7.37 9.64
N PRO A 160 1.28 -8.72 9.65
CA PRO A 160 0.41 -9.46 10.55
C PRO A 160 0.55 -8.98 11.99
N ASN A 161 -0.55 -8.51 12.58
CA ASN A 161 -0.60 -7.94 13.93
C ASN A 161 0.27 -6.70 14.18
N GLU A 162 0.70 -5.99 13.14
CA GLU A 162 1.50 -4.76 13.30
C GLU A 162 0.85 -3.58 12.57
N SER A 163 0.67 -2.49 13.33
CA SER A 163 0.21 -1.21 12.81
C SER A 163 1.35 -0.23 12.58
N PHE A 164 1.13 0.64 11.60
CA PHE A 164 1.66 2.00 11.59
C PHE A 164 0.50 2.99 11.65
N PHE A 165 0.81 4.25 11.97
CA PHE A 165 -0.23 5.22 12.32
C PHE A 165 -0.16 6.46 11.44
N LEU A 166 -1.34 6.97 11.08
CA LEU A 166 -1.53 8.26 10.42
C LEU A 166 -2.20 9.22 11.40
N ALA A 167 -1.55 10.35 11.66
CA ALA A 167 -2.10 11.46 12.44
C ALA A 167 -2.35 12.65 11.48
N PRO A 168 -3.55 12.74 10.87
CA PRO A 168 -3.93 13.87 10.02
C PRO A 168 -4.15 15.14 10.86
N GLN A 169 -3.57 16.24 10.39
CA GLN A 169 -3.77 17.60 10.91
C GLN A 169 -4.18 18.53 9.76
N ALA A 170 -4.49 19.79 10.07
CA ALA A 170 -5.01 20.73 9.09
C ALA A 170 -4.05 21.02 7.91
N ASP A 171 -2.74 21.02 8.16
CA ASP A 171 -1.71 21.43 7.21
C ASP A 171 -0.64 20.34 6.94
N LYS A 172 -0.78 19.19 7.59
CA LYS A 172 0.14 18.05 7.47
C LYS A 172 -0.51 16.71 7.77
N VAL A 173 0.14 15.65 7.32
CA VAL A 173 -0.10 14.28 7.77
C VAL A 173 1.19 13.73 8.35
N THR A 174 1.15 13.36 9.64
CA THR A 174 2.25 12.68 10.31
C THR A 174 2.04 11.17 10.20
N ILE A 175 3.05 10.44 9.73
CA ILE A 175 3.05 8.99 9.57
C ILE A 175 4.07 8.44 10.56
N VAL A 176 3.68 7.53 11.44
CA VAL A 176 4.57 6.96 12.46
C VAL A 176 4.64 5.44 12.31
N TYR A 177 5.85 4.92 12.12
CA TYR A 177 6.17 3.50 12.05
C TYR A 177 6.87 3.06 13.34
N PRO A 178 6.22 2.26 14.20
CA PRO A 178 6.90 1.53 15.26
C PRO A 178 7.72 0.39 14.64
N MET A 179 9.04 0.43 14.82
CA MET A 179 9.96 -0.51 14.16
C MET A 179 10.18 -1.75 15.04
N ARG A 180 9.91 -2.93 14.47
CA ARG A 180 9.96 -4.23 15.15
C ARG A 180 10.83 -5.22 14.38
N PHE A 181 11.79 -5.82 15.07
CA PHE A 181 12.67 -6.85 14.52
C PHE A 181 12.76 -8.04 15.49
N GLN A 182 12.81 -9.26 14.96
CA GLN A 182 12.86 -10.46 15.80
C GLN A 182 14.28 -10.76 16.27
N ASP A 183 15.27 -10.56 15.41
CA ASP A 183 16.67 -10.87 15.69
C ASP A 183 17.39 -9.70 16.37
N SER A 184 18.17 -10.00 17.42
CA SER A 184 18.90 -8.96 18.18
C SER A 184 19.95 -8.21 17.38
N ILE A 185 20.58 -8.86 16.40
CA ILE A 185 21.55 -8.24 15.49
C ILE A 185 20.80 -7.29 14.55
N ASP A 186 19.66 -7.71 14.01
CA ASP A 186 18.81 -6.86 13.17
C ASP A 186 18.32 -5.61 13.93
N ILE A 187 17.98 -5.73 15.22
CA ILE A 187 17.62 -4.58 16.05
C ILE A 187 18.75 -3.55 16.08
N VAL A 188 19.99 -3.99 16.33
CA VAL A 188 21.16 -3.10 16.39
C VAL A 188 21.43 -2.47 15.03
N LEU A 189 21.46 -3.28 13.97
CA LEU A 189 21.70 -2.81 12.60
C LEU A 189 20.63 -1.82 12.13
N ALA A 190 19.35 -2.14 12.33
CA ALA A 190 18.25 -1.28 11.94
C ALA A 190 18.28 0.03 12.73
N THR A 191 18.53 -0.01 14.03
CA THR A 191 18.62 1.20 14.85
C THR A 191 19.74 2.13 14.36
N SER A 192 20.95 1.61 14.13
CA SER A 192 22.04 2.39 13.57
C SER A 192 21.71 2.96 12.20
N PHE A 193 21.13 2.15 11.30
CA PHE A 193 20.73 2.60 9.97
C PHE A 193 19.70 3.73 10.02
N LEU A 194 18.67 3.62 10.87
CA LEU A 194 17.61 4.61 10.98
C LEU A 194 18.11 5.94 11.56
N GLN A 195 19.03 5.89 12.52
CA GLN A 195 19.68 7.09 13.06
C GLN A 195 20.50 7.81 11.98
N GLU A 196 21.32 7.07 11.24
CA GLU A 196 22.13 7.62 10.13
C GLU A 196 21.26 8.17 9.00
N PHE A 197 20.16 7.47 8.66
CA PHE A 197 19.21 7.93 7.63
C PHE A 197 18.62 9.30 7.94
N VAL A 198 18.28 9.55 9.21
CA VAL A 198 17.75 10.83 9.68
C VAL A 198 18.82 11.91 9.68
N GLU A 199 20.05 11.58 10.09
CA GLU A 199 21.16 12.55 10.12
C GLU A 199 21.60 12.96 8.70
N ALA A 200 21.66 12.01 7.75
CA ALA A 200 21.96 12.28 6.34
C ALA A 200 20.98 13.29 5.71
N ARG A 201 19.73 13.36 6.22
CA ARG A 201 18.70 14.31 5.77
C ARG A 201 19.05 15.77 6.07
N ARG A 202 19.99 16.05 6.99
CA ARG A 202 20.39 17.43 7.34
C ARG A 202 21.17 18.14 6.22
N THR A 203 21.47 17.44 5.15
CA THR A 203 22.10 18.00 3.95
C THR A 203 21.16 18.98 3.24
N ALA A 204 21.63 20.19 2.91
CA ALA A 204 20.83 21.26 2.29
C ALA A 204 20.16 20.87 0.95
N ALA A 205 20.64 19.82 0.27
CA ALA A 205 20.04 19.27 -0.94
C ALA A 205 18.66 18.63 -0.73
N LEU A 206 18.23 18.43 0.52
CA LEU A 206 17.00 17.71 0.91
C LEU A 206 15.94 18.61 1.57
N ASN A 207 16.02 19.93 1.43
CA ASN A 207 15.06 20.85 2.05
C ASN A 207 13.61 20.71 1.53
N ASN A 208 13.41 20.07 0.37
CA ASN A 208 12.11 19.92 -0.29
C ASN A 208 11.50 18.51 -0.16
N VAL A 209 12.09 17.61 0.63
CA VAL A 209 11.51 16.27 0.89
C VAL A 209 10.73 16.26 2.21
N PRO A 210 9.80 15.30 2.42
CA PRO A 210 9.13 15.14 3.70
C PRO A 210 10.12 15.06 4.87
N SER A 211 9.78 15.67 6.00
CA SER A 211 10.61 15.53 7.22
C SER A 211 10.56 14.08 7.67
N CYS A 212 11.72 13.50 8.00
CA CYS A 212 11.88 12.17 8.57
C CYS A 212 12.62 12.24 9.91
N MET A 213 12.07 11.67 10.96
CA MET A 213 12.66 11.66 12.31
C MET A 213 12.72 10.24 12.85
N TRP A 214 13.66 10.00 13.75
CA TRP A 214 13.73 8.77 14.54
C TRP A 214 13.71 9.13 16.03
N SER A 215 12.99 8.34 16.83
CA SER A 215 12.91 8.49 18.29
C SER A 215 12.92 7.12 18.96
N PRO A 216 13.63 6.96 20.10
CA PRO A 216 13.55 5.73 20.89
C PRO A 216 12.21 5.59 21.62
N VAL A 217 11.46 6.69 21.79
CA VAL A 217 10.17 6.73 22.49
C VAL A 217 9.01 7.10 21.56
N PRO A 218 7.78 6.64 21.84
CA PRO A 218 6.62 6.99 21.02
C PRO A 218 6.43 8.52 20.94
N PRO A 219 6.16 9.08 19.74
CA PRO A 219 5.91 10.51 19.60
C PRO A 219 4.53 10.89 20.18
N LEU A 220 4.35 12.18 20.48
CA LEU A 220 3.14 12.70 21.16
C LEU A 220 1.84 12.45 20.37
N GLU A 221 1.94 12.34 19.04
CA GLU A 221 0.83 11.99 18.16
C GLU A 221 0.21 10.62 18.49
N LEU A 222 0.97 9.71 19.12
CA LEU A 222 0.49 8.38 19.52
C LEU A 222 -0.03 8.34 20.96
N LYS A 223 -0.28 9.50 21.59
CA LYS A 223 -0.83 9.55 22.95
C LYS A 223 -2.19 8.85 23.00
N GLY A 224 -2.32 7.88 23.91
CA GLY A 224 -3.55 7.12 24.12
C GLY A 224 -3.64 5.82 23.33
N VAL A 225 -2.65 5.51 22.47
CA VAL A 225 -2.51 4.19 21.84
C VAL A 225 -2.07 3.16 22.89
N SER A 226 -2.54 1.92 22.77
CA SER A 226 -2.21 0.84 23.70
C SER A 226 -0.71 0.54 23.72
N ALA A 227 -0.20 0.10 24.87
CA ALA A 227 1.21 -0.23 25.03
C ALA A 227 1.66 -1.34 24.07
N ASP A 228 0.81 -2.33 23.81
CA ASP A 228 1.10 -3.44 22.89
C ASP A 228 1.31 -2.93 21.46
N ALA A 229 0.43 -2.04 20.98
CA ALA A 229 0.54 -1.44 19.65
C ALA A 229 1.72 -0.45 19.53
N LEU A 230 2.28 0.00 20.65
CA LEU A 230 3.49 0.83 20.74
C LEU A 230 4.76 0.04 21.07
N ASN A 231 4.68 -1.28 21.22
CA ASN A 231 5.86 -2.08 21.51
C ASN A 231 6.79 -2.11 20.29
N ALA A 232 7.84 -1.28 20.30
CA ALA A 232 8.84 -1.18 19.25
C ALA A 232 10.24 -1.33 19.84
N ASN A 233 11.06 -2.20 19.26
CA ASN A 233 12.40 -2.51 19.76
C ASN A 233 13.54 -1.84 18.98
N ALA A 234 13.23 -1.19 17.83
CA ALA A 234 14.16 -0.37 17.06
C ALA A 234 13.70 1.10 16.95
N GLY A 235 12.86 1.54 17.89
CA GLY A 235 12.33 2.91 17.96
C GLY A 235 11.20 3.19 16.96
N PHE A 236 10.95 4.47 16.72
CA PHE A 236 9.85 4.99 15.92
C PHE A 236 10.40 5.86 14.79
N VAL A 237 9.98 5.59 13.56
CA VAL A 237 10.28 6.42 12.39
C VAL A 237 9.06 7.25 12.06
N THR A 238 9.24 8.57 12.00
CA THR A 238 8.16 9.52 11.75
C THR A 238 8.41 10.29 10.47
N PHE A 239 7.49 10.20 9.52
CA PHE A 239 7.45 11.05 8.33
C PHE A 239 6.40 12.13 8.50
N VAL A 240 6.72 13.37 8.15
CA VAL A 240 5.78 14.49 8.13
C VAL A 240 5.65 15.02 6.72
N VAL A 241 4.46 14.86 6.15
CA VAL A 241 4.11 15.34 4.82
C VAL A 241 3.27 16.60 4.96
N GLN A 242 3.72 17.70 4.37
CA GLN A 242 3.07 19.01 4.42
C GLN A 242 2.55 19.40 3.04
N LEU A 243 1.64 20.37 2.99
CA LEU A 243 1.08 20.83 1.72
C LEU A 243 2.16 21.28 0.70
N PHE A 244 3.20 21.98 1.16
CA PHE A 244 4.28 22.46 0.32
C PHE A 244 5.08 21.31 -0.34
N THR A 245 5.28 20.19 0.38
CA THR A 245 5.98 19.02 -0.16
C THR A 245 5.12 18.23 -1.16
N LEU A 246 3.79 18.28 -1.06
CA LEU A 246 2.88 17.62 -2.01
C LEU A 246 2.87 18.27 -3.40
N GLY A 247 2.96 19.60 -3.46
CA GLY A 247 2.98 20.34 -4.72
C GLY A 247 4.14 19.94 -5.63
N MET A 248 5.27 19.53 -5.04
CA MET A 248 6.46 19.10 -5.78
C MET A 248 6.46 17.61 -6.13
N LEU A 249 5.79 16.75 -5.35
CA LEU A 249 5.63 15.32 -5.68
C LEU A 249 4.82 15.13 -6.98
N ARG A 250 3.81 15.98 -7.24
CA ARG A 250 3.05 16.00 -8.49
C ARG A 250 3.84 16.41 -9.73
N VAL A 251 5.01 17.04 -9.59
CA VAL A 251 5.85 17.46 -10.74
C VAL A 251 6.73 16.31 -11.24
N LYS A 252 6.79 15.17 -10.52
CA LYS A 252 7.68 14.04 -10.81
C LYS A 252 6.99 12.70 -11.05
N SER A 253 5.65 12.64 -11.01
CA SER A 253 4.82 11.46 -11.31
C SER A 253 4.01 11.69 -12.58
#